data_AF-A0A7S1FC36-F1
#
_entry.id   AF-A0A7S1FC36-F1
#
_cell.length_a   1.000
_cell.length_b   1.000
_cell.length_c   1.000
_cell.angle_alpha   90.00
_cell.angle_beta   90.00
_cell.angle_gamma   90.00
#
_symmetry.space_group_name_H-M   'P 1'
#
loop_
_entity.id
_entity.type
_entity.pdbx_description
1 polymer ?
#
loop_
_entity_poly.entity_id
_entity_poly.type
_entity_poly.pdbx_seq_one_letter_code
_entity_poly.pdbx_strand_id
1 'polypeptide(L)'
;GDGRAVIATPLWISFLDVFFTVAFTIELILRILAQEGKLLVGVDWKWNVFDLALVLSSLMDLTMTSVTAEIKQMRTLRVFRIFRSLRVFNILRGAASFFLKLRLMLLAILMSAVPFFWAVLILLMFVFIFSVIFVHAVADHISNAPFQDPDVEELRRFFGSMLMCLLTLVMSVLGGVSWWDVIQPLMRIS
;
A
#
# COMPACT_ATOMS: atom_id res chain seq x y z
N GLY A 1 53.33 -17.74 12.02
CA GLY A 1 52.51 -18.95 11.89
C GLY A 1 51.26 -18.75 12.71
N ASP A 2 50.13 -19.18 12.16
CA ASP A 2 48.80 -19.26 12.79
C ASP A 2 48.12 -17.93 13.16
N GLY A 3 46.81 -17.76 13.02
CA GLY A 3 45.76 -18.66 12.59
C GLY A 3 44.61 -17.81 12.10
N ARG A 4 44.10 -18.16 10.92
CA ARG A 4 42.96 -17.51 10.28
C ARG A 4 41.79 -17.49 11.27
N ALA A 5 41.43 -16.31 11.77
CA ALA A 5 40.19 -16.11 12.49
C ALA A 5 39.05 -16.60 11.62
N VAL A 6 38.52 -17.77 11.96
CA VAL A 6 37.30 -18.31 11.38
C VAL A 6 36.20 -17.34 11.78
N ILE A 7 35.78 -16.48 10.84
CA ILE A 7 34.70 -15.52 11.06
C ILE A 7 33.45 -16.35 11.38
N ALA A 8 33.15 -16.50 12.66
CA ALA A 8 31.90 -17.12 13.09
C ALA A 8 30.76 -16.28 12.53
N THR A 9 29.94 -16.88 11.66
CA THR A 9 28.78 -16.19 11.12
C THR A 9 27.85 -15.81 12.27
N PRO A 10 27.47 -14.53 12.43
CA PRO A 10 26.65 -14.12 13.55
C PRO A 10 25.27 -14.80 13.50
N LEU A 11 24.73 -15.15 14.68
CA LEU A 11 23.52 -15.98 14.83
C LEU A 11 22.32 -15.46 14.03
N TRP A 12 22.15 -14.14 13.94
CA TRP A 12 21.06 -13.50 13.20
C TRP A 12 21.06 -13.84 11.70
N ILE A 13 22.23 -14.00 11.07
CA ILE A 13 22.32 -14.39 9.66
C ILE A 13 21.79 -15.81 9.48
N SER A 14 22.12 -16.72 10.40
CA SER A 14 21.64 -18.10 10.35
C SER A 14 20.12 -18.18 10.54
N PHE A 15 19.55 -17.37 11.44
CA PHE A 15 18.10 -17.26 11.60
C PHE A 15 17.41 -16.75 10.34
N LEU A 16 17.94 -15.71 9.70
CA LEU A 16 17.41 -15.20 8.43
C LEU A 16 17.51 -16.24 7.31
N ASP A 17 18.64 -16.93 7.21
CA ASP A 17 18.86 -18.01 6.24
C ASP A 17 17.79 -19.11 6.37
N VAL A 18 17.49 -19.54 7.59
CA VAL A 18 16.43 -20.53 7.86
C VAL A 18 15.05 -19.96 7.53
N PHE A 19 14.75 -18.75 7.98
CA PHE A 19 13.46 -18.09 7.73
C PHE A 19 13.16 -17.96 6.24
N PHE A 20 14.10 -17.44 5.45
CA PHE A 20 13.93 -17.32 4.01
C PHE A 20 13.79 -18.69 3.34
N THR A 21 14.57 -19.69 3.76
CA THR A 21 14.46 -21.04 3.21
C THR A 21 13.06 -21.63 3.43
N VAL A 22 12.50 -21.50 4.64
CA VAL A 22 11.14 -21.96 4.94
C VAL A 22 10.10 -21.17 4.15
N ALA A 23 10.22 -19.84 4.10
CA ALA A 23 9.28 -18.97 3.38
C ALA A 23 9.25 -19.31 1.87
N PHE A 24 10.41 -19.44 1.22
CA PHE A 24 10.48 -19.81 -0.20
C PHE A 24 10.00 -21.23 -0.46
N THR A 25 10.20 -22.15 0.48
CA THR A 25 9.66 -23.52 0.38
C THR A 25 8.13 -23.50 0.41
N ILE A 26 7.53 -22.75 1.33
CA ILE A 26 6.07 -22.59 1.41
C ILE A 26 5.54 -21.91 0.15
N GLU A 27 6.17 -20.83 -0.31
CA GLU A 27 5.80 -20.14 -1.55
C GLU A 27 5.83 -21.09 -2.76
N LEU A 28 6.87 -21.92 -2.87
CA LEU A 28 6.99 -22.91 -3.94
C LEU A 28 5.86 -23.95 -3.87
N ILE A 29 5.56 -24.49 -2.69
CA ILE A 29 4.45 -25.43 -2.48
C ILE A 29 3.12 -24.79 -2.89
N LEU A 30 2.85 -23.56 -2.48
CA LEU A 30 1.64 -22.84 -2.86
C LEU A 30 1.54 -22.64 -4.37
N ARG A 31 2.65 -22.30 -5.05
CA ARG A 31 2.68 -22.22 -6.52
C ARG A 31 2.46 -23.58 -7.19
N ILE A 32 3.00 -24.67 -6.64
CA ILE A 32 2.75 -26.03 -7.13
C ILE A 32 1.27 -26.38 -7.06
N LEU A 33 0.63 -26.11 -5.93
CA LEU A 33 -0.78 -26.37 -5.72
C LEU A 33 -1.67 -25.50 -6.64
N ALA A 34 -1.31 -24.22 -6.80
CA ALA A 34 -2.07 -23.29 -7.65
C ALA A 34 -1.99 -23.60 -9.16
N GLN A 35 -0.92 -24.26 -9.62
CA GLN A 35 -0.72 -24.59 -11.04
C GLN A 35 -1.18 -26.00 -11.43
N GLU A 36 -1.83 -26.74 -10.52
CA GLU A 36 -2.41 -28.07 -10.77
C GLU A 36 -1.45 -29.06 -11.47
N GLY A 37 -0.14 -28.98 -11.18
CA GLY A 37 0.87 -29.86 -11.78
C GLY A 37 1.37 -29.46 -13.18
N LYS A 38 0.91 -28.35 -13.78
CA LYS A 38 1.41 -27.82 -15.07
C LYS A 38 2.73 -27.04 -14.97
N LEU A 39 3.42 -27.19 -13.84
CA LEU A 39 4.66 -26.50 -13.50
C LEU A 39 5.79 -26.65 -14.53
N LEU A 40 5.85 -27.82 -15.18
CA LEU A 40 6.90 -28.18 -16.15
C LEU A 40 6.50 -27.93 -17.60
N VAL A 41 5.25 -27.53 -17.86
CA VAL A 41 4.68 -27.41 -19.22
C VAL A 41 4.28 -25.97 -19.56
N GLY A 42 4.21 -25.07 -18.58
CA GLY A 42 3.91 -23.65 -18.80
C GLY A 42 5.05 -22.87 -19.48
N VAL A 43 4.74 -21.67 -19.99
CA VAL A 43 5.73 -20.74 -20.62
C VAL A 43 6.93 -20.46 -19.70
N ASP A 44 6.69 -20.46 -18.38
CA ASP A 44 7.71 -20.19 -17.36
C ASP A 44 8.36 -21.46 -16.76
N TRP A 45 8.22 -22.62 -17.40
CA TRP A 45 8.71 -23.90 -16.87
C TRP A 45 10.20 -23.88 -16.49
N LYS A 46 11.05 -23.20 -17.28
CA LYS A 46 12.49 -23.06 -16.99
C LYS A 46 12.74 -22.35 -15.67
N TRP A 47 11.97 -21.29 -15.42
CA TRP A 47 12.08 -20.49 -14.21
C TRP A 47 11.53 -21.23 -12.99
N ASN A 48 10.51 -22.05 -13.18
CA ASN A 48 9.96 -22.90 -12.13
C ASN A 48 10.90 -24.05 -11.75
N VAL A 49 11.54 -24.69 -12.75
CA VAL A 49 12.58 -25.71 -12.51
C VAL A 49 13.79 -25.10 -11.80
N PHE A 50 14.17 -23.88 -12.17
CA PHE A 50 15.23 -23.15 -11.49
C PHE A 50 14.89 -22.81 -10.04
N ASP A 51 13.67 -22.33 -9.75
CA ASP A 51 13.21 -22.11 -8.36
C ASP A 51 13.20 -23.42 -7.55
N LEU A 52 12.74 -24.52 -8.14
CA LEU A 52 12.78 -25.84 -7.51
C LEU A 52 14.22 -26.27 -7.17
N ALA A 53 15.15 -26.11 -8.12
CA ALA A 53 16.56 -26.43 -7.91
C ALA A 53 17.18 -25.55 -6.80
N LEU A 54 16.81 -24.28 -6.74
CA LEU A 54 17.27 -23.35 -5.70
C LEU A 54 16.76 -23.72 -4.31
N VAL A 55 15.47 -24.04 -4.17
CA VAL A 55 14.88 -24.48 -2.88
C VAL A 55 15.50 -25.80 -2.43
N LEU A 56 15.66 -26.78 -3.32
CA LEU A 56 16.31 -28.05 -3.01
C LEU A 56 17.77 -27.87 -2.58
N SER A 57 18.52 -26.99 -3.25
CA SER A 57 19.90 -26.68 -2.86
C SER A 57 20.00 -26.02 -1.49
N SER A 58 19.00 -25.21 -1.12
CA SER A 58 18.94 -24.54 0.18
C SER A 58 18.58 -25.51 1.32
N LEU A 59 17.66 -26.45 1.07
CA LEU A 59 17.37 -27.55 2.00
C LEU A 59 18.59 -28.45 2.22
N MET A 60 19.30 -28.79 1.14
CA MET A 60 20.48 -29.66 1.20
C MET A 60 21.63 -29.00 1.97
N ASP A 61 21.81 -27.70 1.84
CA ASP A 61 22.81 -26.95 2.60
C ASP A 61 22.44 -26.83 4.10
N LEU A 62 21.14 -26.73 4.43
CA LEU A 62 20.66 -26.76 5.82
C LEU A 62 20.94 -28.12 6.48
N THR A 63 20.62 -29.22 5.81
CA THR A 63 20.83 -30.58 6.34
C THR A 63 22.31 -30.92 6.43
N MET A 64 23.11 -30.54 5.42
CA MET A 64 24.56 -30.75 5.46
C MET A 64 25.20 -29.94 6.59
N THR A 65 24.79 -28.69 6.83
CA THR A 65 25.34 -27.91 7.96
C THR A 65 25.07 -28.58 9.32
N SER A 66 23.94 -29.28 9.47
CA SER A 66 23.63 -30.04 10.69
C SER A 66 24.37 -31.37 10.83
N VAL A 67 24.72 -32.04 9.72
CA VAL A 67 25.36 -33.37 9.72
C VAL A 67 26.90 -33.29 9.65
N THR A 68 27.45 -32.22 9.08
CA THR A 68 28.90 -32.10 8.79
C THR A 68 29.72 -31.55 9.95
N ALA A 69 29.26 -31.65 11.20
CA ALA A 69 30.10 -31.35 12.37
C ALA A 69 31.38 -32.21 12.40
N GLU A 70 31.41 -33.36 11.71
CA GLU A 70 32.54 -34.31 11.79
C GLU A 70 33.28 -34.63 10.48
N ILE A 71 32.80 -34.30 9.27
CA ILE A 71 33.44 -34.79 8.03
C ILE A 71 33.98 -33.67 7.15
N LYS A 72 35.28 -33.42 7.32
CA LYS A 72 36.09 -32.47 6.56
C LYS A 72 36.44 -33.06 5.18
N GLN A 73 35.72 -32.70 4.12
CA GLN A 73 36.17 -32.94 2.73
C GLN A 73 36.08 -31.70 1.84
N MET A 74 37.23 -31.31 1.29
CA MET A 74 37.51 -30.00 0.69
C MET A 74 36.88 -29.73 -0.69
N ARG A 75 36.23 -30.72 -1.31
CA ARG A 75 35.60 -30.57 -2.63
C ARG A 75 34.12 -30.22 -2.52
N THR A 76 33.40 -30.94 -1.66
CA THR A 76 31.98 -30.75 -1.35
C THR A 76 31.71 -29.32 -0.84
N LEU A 77 32.55 -28.82 0.07
CA LEU A 77 32.45 -27.47 0.63
C LEU A 77 32.56 -26.34 -0.42
N ARG A 78 33.25 -26.54 -1.56
CA ARG A 78 33.33 -25.51 -2.61
C ARG A 78 32.04 -25.40 -3.40
N VAL A 79 31.41 -26.52 -3.70
CA VAL A 79 30.13 -26.54 -4.43
C VAL A 79 29.02 -25.95 -3.54
N PHE A 80 29.02 -26.28 -2.24
CA PHE A 80 28.10 -25.67 -1.28
C PHE A 80 28.25 -24.15 -1.16
N ARG A 81 29.47 -23.61 -1.28
CA ARG A 81 29.67 -22.14 -1.32
C ARG A 81 29.00 -21.48 -2.51
N ILE A 82 29.03 -22.12 -3.68
CA ILE A 82 28.34 -21.62 -4.88
C ILE A 82 26.83 -21.63 -4.65
N PHE A 83 26.28 -22.71 -4.10
CA PHE A 83 24.85 -22.78 -3.74
C PHE A 83 24.45 -21.73 -2.69
N ARG A 84 25.31 -21.44 -1.71
CA ARG A 84 25.08 -20.36 -0.75
C ARG A 84 25.00 -18.99 -1.42
N SER A 85 25.87 -18.71 -2.39
CA SER A 85 25.80 -17.49 -3.20
C SER A 85 24.55 -17.42 -4.06
N LEU A 86 24.02 -18.57 -4.51
CA LEU A 86 22.78 -18.63 -5.28
C LEU A 86 21.53 -18.25 -4.49
N ARG A 87 21.55 -18.31 -3.15
CA ARG A 87 20.43 -17.86 -2.29
C ARG A 87 20.11 -16.36 -2.46
N VAL A 88 21.09 -15.55 -2.86
CA VAL A 88 20.87 -14.13 -3.20
C VAL A 88 19.85 -14.00 -4.34
N PHE A 89 19.83 -14.93 -5.30
CA PHE A 89 18.84 -14.91 -6.38
C PHE A 89 17.41 -15.18 -5.86
N ASN A 90 17.22 -15.99 -4.82
CA ASN A 90 15.89 -16.16 -4.20
C ASN A 90 15.39 -14.84 -3.64
N ILE A 91 16.25 -14.12 -2.89
CA ILE A 91 15.94 -12.81 -2.33
C ILE A 91 15.66 -11.80 -3.44
N LEU A 92 16.50 -11.75 -4.48
CA LEU A 92 16.33 -10.84 -5.60
C LEU A 92 15.03 -11.11 -6.38
N ARG A 93 14.66 -12.38 -6.58
CA ARG A 93 13.44 -12.75 -7.31
C ARG A 93 12.18 -12.47 -6.49
N GLY A 94 12.18 -12.82 -5.20
CA GLY A 94 11.09 -12.48 -4.28
C GLY A 94 10.92 -10.97 -4.14
N ALA A 95 12.03 -10.24 -3.97
CA ALA A 95 12.05 -8.79 -3.90
C ALA A 95 11.59 -8.17 -5.23
N ALA A 96 12.06 -8.65 -6.39
CA ALA A 96 11.64 -8.15 -7.70
C ALA A 96 10.13 -8.33 -7.93
N SER A 97 9.56 -9.46 -7.52
CA SER A 97 8.10 -9.67 -7.58
C SER A 97 7.35 -8.70 -6.66
N PHE A 98 7.85 -8.47 -5.45
CA PHE A 98 7.28 -7.50 -4.52
C PHE A 98 7.36 -6.06 -5.03
N PHE A 99 8.53 -5.64 -5.52
CA PHE A 99 8.75 -4.32 -6.11
C PHE A 99 7.89 -4.11 -7.37
N LEU A 100 7.69 -5.17 -8.18
CA LEU A 100 6.79 -5.12 -9.32
C LEU A 100 5.33 -4.90 -8.89
N LYS A 101 4.85 -5.63 -7.86
CA LYS A 101 3.50 -5.43 -7.30
C LYS A 101 3.31 -4.02 -6.76
N LEU A 102 4.28 -3.51 -5.99
CA LEU A 102 4.26 -2.14 -5.48
C LEU A 102 4.21 -1.12 -6.62
N ARG A 103 5.04 -1.30 -7.65
CA ARG A 103 5.05 -0.43 -8.84
C ARG A 103 3.69 -0.46 -9.55
N LEU A 104 3.05 -1.62 -9.68
CA LEU A 104 1.73 -1.75 -10.28
C LEU A 104 0.65 -1.05 -9.45
N MET A 105 0.68 -1.17 -8.12
CA MET A 105 -0.24 -0.46 -7.23
C MET A 105 -0.07 1.05 -7.33
N LEU A 106 1.17 1.54 -7.32
CA LEU A 106 1.47 2.97 -7.50
C LEU A 106 1.01 3.47 -8.86
N LEU A 107 1.25 2.69 -9.92
CA LEU A 107 0.78 3.03 -11.25
C LEU A 107 -0.74 3.06 -11.31
N ALA A 108 -1.44 2.13 -10.66
CA ALA A 108 -2.90 2.15 -10.56
C ALA A 108 -3.41 3.40 -9.84
N ILE A 109 -2.77 3.81 -8.73
CA ILE A 109 -3.09 5.05 -8.01
C ILE A 109 -2.88 6.26 -8.93
N LEU A 110 -1.74 6.35 -9.61
CA LEU A 110 -1.45 7.46 -10.53
C LEU A 110 -2.43 7.51 -11.71
N MET A 111 -2.81 6.36 -12.27
CA MET A 111 -3.81 6.28 -13.33
C MET A 111 -5.20 6.71 -12.83
N SER A 112 -5.53 6.44 -11.56
CA SER A 112 -6.78 6.90 -10.94
C SER A 112 -6.79 8.40 -10.58
N ALA A 113 -5.63 9.07 -10.60
CA ALA A 113 -5.53 10.48 -10.23
C ALA A 113 -6.26 11.40 -11.22
N VAL A 114 -6.24 11.07 -12.52
CA VAL A 114 -6.93 11.84 -13.57
C VAL A 114 -8.45 11.82 -13.39
N PRO A 115 -9.14 10.66 -13.31
CA PRO A 115 -10.58 10.65 -13.06
C PRO A 115 -10.94 11.22 -11.68
N PHE A 116 -10.11 11.02 -10.67
CA PHE A 116 -10.29 11.64 -9.36
C PHE A 116 -10.27 13.18 -9.44
N PHE A 117 -9.33 13.76 -10.18
CA PHE A 117 -9.27 15.21 -10.41
C PHE A 117 -10.56 15.74 -11.04
N TRP A 118 -11.09 15.06 -12.06
CA TRP A 118 -12.37 15.44 -12.67
C TRP A 118 -13.55 15.33 -11.70
N ALA A 119 -13.59 14.28 -10.87
CA ALA A 119 -14.62 14.13 -9.85
C ALA A 119 -14.59 15.27 -8.82
N VAL A 120 -13.39 15.66 -8.36
CA VAL A 120 -13.20 16.81 -7.46
C VAL A 120 -13.62 18.11 -8.12
N LEU A 121 -13.27 18.32 -9.39
CA LEU A 121 -13.67 19.51 -10.14
C LEU A 121 -15.20 19.63 -10.25
N ILE A 122 -15.89 18.52 -10.56
CA ILE A 122 -17.35 18.48 -10.60
C ILE A 122 -17.94 18.79 -9.23
N LEU A 123 -17.41 18.19 -8.15
CA LEU A 123 -17.84 18.48 -6.78
C LEU A 123 -17.70 19.96 -6.44
N LEU A 124 -16.57 20.59 -6.78
CA LEU A 124 -16.34 22.02 -6.56
C LEU A 124 -17.33 22.88 -7.35
N MET A 125 -17.67 22.49 -8.58
CA MET A 125 -18.68 23.18 -9.38
C MET A 125 -20.07 23.11 -8.72
N PHE A 126 -20.46 21.93 -8.21
CA PHE A 126 -21.71 21.78 -7.46
C PHE A 126 -21.74 22.65 -6.21
N VAL A 127 -20.67 22.61 -5.40
CA VAL A 127 -20.56 23.42 -4.18
C VAL A 127 -20.61 24.92 -4.50
N PHE A 128 -20.00 25.34 -5.61
CA PHE A 128 -20.07 26.73 -6.08
C PHE A 128 -21.49 27.15 -6.45
N ILE A 129 -22.22 26.34 -7.21
CA ILE A 129 -23.61 26.62 -7.61
C ILE A 129 -24.50 26.77 -6.36
N PHE A 130 -24.41 25.82 -5.41
CA PHE A 130 -25.18 25.90 -4.17
C PHE A 130 -24.79 27.09 -3.29
N SER A 131 -23.50 27.46 -3.26
CA SER A 131 -23.06 28.66 -2.55
C SER A 131 -23.73 29.93 -3.08
N VAL A 132 -23.81 30.09 -4.41
CA VAL A 132 -24.52 31.20 -5.03
C VAL A 132 -26.00 31.19 -4.63
N ILE A 133 -26.67 30.05 -4.74
CA ILE A 133 -28.10 29.92 -4.41
C ILE A 133 -28.36 30.31 -2.95
N PHE A 134 -27.59 29.77 -1.99
CA PHE A 134 -27.79 30.05 -0.58
C PHE A 134 -27.48 31.51 -0.24
N VAL A 135 -26.40 32.09 -0.75
CA VAL A 135 -26.09 33.50 -0.49
C VAL A 135 -27.18 34.42 -1.05
N HIS A 136 -27.71 34.13 -2.24
CA HIS A 136 -28.83 34.91 -2.79
C HIS A 136 -30.10 34.77 -1.96
N ALA A 137 -30.48 33.55 -1.57
CA ALA A 137 -31.67 33.31 -0.75
C ALA A 137 -31.56 33.98 0.62
N VAL A 138 -30.40 33.87 1.28
CA VAL A 138 -30.15 34.51 2.58
C VAL A 138 -30.10 36.03 2.45
N ALA A 139 -29.47 36.57 1.40
CA ALA A 139 -29.46 38.01 1.16
C ALA A 139 -30.87 38.58 0.97
N ASP A 140 -31.74 37.86 0.25
CA ASP A 140 -33.14 38.25 0.05
C ASP A 140 -33.91 38.24 1.38
N HIS A 141 -33.76 37.18 2.18
CA HIS A 141 -34.37 37.11 3.51
C HIS A 141 -33.92 38.25 4.44
N ILE A 142 -32.60 38.50 4.51
CA ILE A 142 -32.04 39.58 5.34
C ILE A 142 -32.56 40.96 4.91
N SER A 143 -32.82 41.17 3.62
CA SER A 143 -33.34 42.46 3.14
C SER A 143 -34.78 42.74 3.57
N ASN A 144 -35.56 41.68 3.83
CA ASN A 144 -36.96 41.75 4.23
C ASN A 144 -37.18 41.49 5.73
N ALA A 145 -36.12 41.17 6.49
CA ALA A 145 -36.21 40.80 7.89
C ALA A 145 -36.54 42.01 8.80
N PRO A 146 -37.35 41.80 9.87
CA PRO A 146 -37.61 42.85 10.86
C PRO A 146 -36.34 43.24 11.63
N PHE A 147 -36.34 44.46 12.20
CA PHE A 147 -35.20 44.96 12.98
C PHE A 147 -34.96 44.03 14.19
N GLN A 148 -33.72 43.52 14.30
CA GLN A 148 -33.24 42.68 15.42
C GLN A 148 -33.71 41.20 15.41
N ASP A 149 -33.76 40.58 14.24
CA ASP A 149 -33.98 39.13 14.12
C ASP A 149 -32.74 38.31 14.59
N PRO A 150 -32.88 37.41 15.59
CA PRO A 150 -31.78 36.58 16.08
C PRO A 150 -31.25 35.58 15.05
N ASP A 151 -32.06 35.15 14.07
CA ASP A 151 -31.64 34.17 13.06
C ASP A 151 -30.69 34.80 12.03
N VAL A 152 -30.80 36.12 11.78
CA VAL A 152 -29.95 36.86 10.82
C VAL A 152 -28.46 36.80 11.18
N GLU A 153 -28.11 36.82 12.46
CA GLU A 153 -26.70 36.74 12.90
C GLU A 153 -26.12 35.34 12.63
N GLU A 154 -26.92 34.29 12.87
CA GLU A 154 -26.54 32.90 12.62
C GLU A 154 -26.43 32.62 11.11
N LEU A 155 -27.35 33.17 10.31
CA LEU A 155 -27.31 33.16 8.84
C LEU A 155 -26.08 33.90 8.30
N ARG A 156 -25.72 35.06 8.84
CA ARG A 156 -24.50 35.81 8.45
C ARG A 156 -23.22 35.05 8.78
N ARG A 157 -23.19 34.27 9.87
CA ARG A 157 -22.03 33.46 10.24
C ARG A 157 -21.69 32.41 9.18
N PHE A 158 -22.69 31.73 8.62
CA PHE A 158 -22.49 30.66 7.64
C PHE A 158 -22.57 31.13 6.18
N PHE A 159 -23.42 32.13 5.90
CA PHE A 159 -23.78 32.56 4.54
C PHE A 159 -23.47 34.05 4.26
N GLY A 160 -22.73 34.74 5.14
CA GLY A 160 -22.52 36.19 5.05
C GLY A 160 -21.72 36.68 3.83
N SER A 161 -20.95 35.81 3.20
CA SER A 161 -20.30 36.09 1.91
C SER A 161 -20.22 34.83 1.05
N MET A 162 -20.07 35.00 -0.26
CA MET A 162 -19.92 33.89 -1.20
C MET A 162 -18.75 32.97 -0.84
N LEU A 163 -17.61 33.53 -0.44
CA LEU A 163 -16.43 32.74 -0.04
C LEU A 163 -16.69 32.00 1.28
N MET A 164 -17.37 32.63 2.24
CA MET A 164 -17.72 32.01 3.51
C MET A 164 -18.73 30.87 3.33
N CYS A 165 -19.73 31.06 2.47
CA CYS A 165 -20.69 30.00 2.15
C CYS A 165 -20.01 28.84 1.43
N LEU A 166 -19.12 29.14 0.46
CA LEU A 166 -18.30 28.13 -0.21
C LEU A 166 -17.48 27.32 0.81
N LEU A 167 -16.80 28.01 1.73
CA LEU A 167 -16.01 27.39 2.80
C LEU A 167 -16.88 26.53 3.72
N THR A 168 -18.06 27.02 4.12
CA THR A 168 -19.00 26.31 4.99
C THR A 168 -19.51 25.03 4.34
N LEU A 169 -19.84 25.07 3.05
CA LEU A 169 -20.26 23.89 2.29
C LEU A 169 -19.13 22.87 2.13
N VAL A 170 -17.90 23.33 1.84
CA VAL A 170 -16.72 22.46 1.81
C VAL A 170 -16.47 21.84 3.18
N MET A 171 -16.55 22.61 4.27
CA MET A 171 -16.43 22.10 5.63
C MET A 171 -17.54 21.09 5.95
N SER A 172 -18.76 21.27 5.43
CA SER A 172 -19.86 20.32 5.62
C SER A 172 -19.62 19.00 4.89
N VAL A 173 -19.04 19.04 3.69
CA VAL A 173 -18.71 17.83 2.90
C VAL A 173 -17.49 17.10 3.46
N LEU A 174 -16.47 17.83 3.91
CA LEU A 174 -15.22 17.28 4.45
C LEU A 174 -15.32 16.90 5.95
N GLY A 175 -16.45 17.19 6.61
CA GLY A 175 -16.67 16.87 8.02
C GLY A 175 -16.04 17.85 9.02
N GLY A 176 -15.71 19.07 8.61
CA GLY A 176 -15.23 20.14 9.48
C GLY A 176 -16.33 20.78 10.33
N VAL A 177 -17.52 20.98 9.77
CA VAL A 177 -18.73 21.40 10.51
C VAL A 177 -19.84 20.41 10.23
N SER A 178 -20.70 20.12 11.21
CA SER A 178 -21.81 19.23 10.95
C SER A 178 -22.80 19.93 10.01
N TRP A 179 -23.25 19.22 8.97
CA TRP A 179 -24.27 19.73 8.05
C TRP A 179 -25.57 20.10 8.79
N TRP A 180 -25.81 19.43 9.92
CA TRP A 180 -26.96 19.68 10.79
C TRP A 180 -26.91 21.09 11.40
N ASP A 181 -25.76 21.53 11.90
CA ASP A 181 -25.61 22.87 12.48
C ASP A 181 -25.81 23.96 11.41
N VAL A 182 -25.41 23.69 10.16
CA VAL A 182 -25.51 24.65 9.05
C VAL A 182 -26.95 24.77 8.53
N ILE A 183 -27.74 23.70 8.55
CA ILE A 183 -29.11 23.72 8.02
C ILE A 183 -30.13 24.24 9.04
N GLN A 184 -29.85 24.21 10.35
CA GLN A 184 -30.78 24.70 11.37
C GLN A 184 -31.26 26.14 11.17
N PRO A 185 -30.38 27.13 10.89
CA PRO A 185 -30.81 28.51 10.65
C PRO A 185 -31.68 28.63 9.39
N LEU A 186 -31.40 27.82 8.36
CA LEU A 186 -32.18 27.78 7.12
C LEU A 186 -33.59 27.20 7.34
N MET A 187 -33.74 26.19 8.20
CA MET A 187 -35.05 25.58 8.51
C MET A 187 -35.95 26.50 9.35
N ARG A 188 -35.38 27.47 10.07
CA ARG A 188 -36.18 28.43 10.85
C ARG A 188 -36.82 29.51 9.99
N ILE A 189 -36.24 29.78 8.82
CA ILE A 189 -36.68 30.84 7.89
C ILE A 189 -37.45 30.30 6.67
N SER A 190 -37.57 28.98 6.52
CA SER A 190 -38.34 28.31 5.47
C SER A 190 -39.82 28.24 5.80
#